data_AF-A0A1H4FGL4-F1
#
_entry.id   AF-A0A1H4FGL4-F1
#
_cell.length_a   1.000
_cell.length_b   1.000
_cell.length_c   1.000
_cell.angle_alpha   90.00
_cell.angle_beta   90.00
_cell.angle_gamma   90.00
#
_symmetry.space_group_name_H-M   'P 1'
#
loop_
_entity.id
_entity.type
_entity.pdbx_description
1 polymer ?
#
loop_
_entity_poly.entity_id
_entity_poly.type
_entity_poly.pdbx_seq_one_letter_code
_entity_poly.pdbx_strand_id
1 'polypeptide(L)'
;MKKTSYILILLLGAGLTAEAQNSKQTVVDGVSVSDVKMERSGAYIAVDMNLGLKDLAVEGNRAVLLTPRLVNGSDSLDLPSIGIYGRRRYYFYVRNGESMLTDKDEMSYKASEKPDGIAYHNIVSYADWMNGAVLSLHRSDYGCCNTLLARQDGTLGRHTEAFFPELVFVQPEAEIMKSRSLSGSAYIDFPVDQTVIYPDYRRNTVELGKIQATIDSVRNDKDVTITSVWLKGYASPESPYKHNTELAIGRTAALKKHIGQLYSFADNVIQTDYEPEDWAGLRRYVEQSNIDHRAEILALIDSDMEPDAKEWKIKRTYPEEYRFMLHNFYPALRHTDYRIDYNIRTFSDADEIKRIMAERPQKLSLNEFYLVAGQYEPGTDEFTDVFQTAVRMFPNDETANLNAANAAIRRDDFGTARRYLDKAGDSAEAVYARGALAVREGDYDTAYRYLNKAKGMGLEQAGRTLDELDKRRK
;
A
#
# COMPACT_ATOMS: atom_id res chain seq x y z
N MET A 1 22.02 8.23 43.98
CA MET A 1 22.55 9.02 42.85
C MET A 1 22.58 8.13 41.62
N LYS A 2 21.52 8.14 40.80
CA LYS A 2 21.47 7.42 39.53
C LYS A 2 21.55 8.46 38.41
N LYS A 3 22.58 8.35 37.57
CA LYS A 3 22.79 9.20 36.39
C LYS A 3 21.84 8.73 35.29
N THR A 4 20.93 9.60 34.89
CA THR A 4 20.05 9.38 33.74
C THR A 4 20.76 9.93 32.51
N SER A 5 21.24 9.05 31.64
CA SER A 5 21.81 9.41 30.34
C SER A 5 20.67 9.61 29.34
N TYR A 6 20.54 10.80 28.77
CA TYR A 6 19.64 11.05 27.65
C TYR A 6 20.34 10.64 26.35
N ILE A 7 19.74 9.69 25.64
CA ILE A 7 20.14 9.26 24.30
C ILE A 7 19.57 10.28 23.31
N LEU A 8 20.46 10.95 22.57
CA LEU A 8 20.13 11.83 21.45
C LEU A 8 19.75 10.93 20.26
N ILE A 9 18.48 10.94 19.84
CA ILE A 9 18.03 10.26 18.63
C ILE A 9 18.29 11.21 17.46
N LEU A 10 19.28 10.87 16.63
CA LEU A 10 19.50 11.46 15.31
C LEU A 10 18.49 10.83 14.33
N LEU A 11 17.44 11.57 13.99
CA LEU A 11 16.54 11.25 12.89
C LEU A 11 17.11 11.86 11.61
N LEU A 12 17.73 11.02 10.79
CA LEU A 12 18.08 11.33 9.40
C LEU A 12 16.79 11.38 8.57
N GLY A 13 16.20 12.57 8.45
CA GLY A 13 15.29 12.89 7.36
C GLY A 13 16.12 13.34 6.16
N ALA A 14 16.02 12.63 5.04
CA ALA A 14 16.67 13.02 3.79
C ALA A 14 15.94 14.24 3.19
N GLY A 15 16.26 15.43 3.69
CA GLY A 15 15.97 16.69 3.00
C GLY A 15 16.98 16.88 1.89
N LEU A 16 16.56 16.74 0.63
CA LEU A 16 17.39 17.12 -0.51
C LEU A 16 17.39 18.65 -0.63
N THR A 17 18.50 19.20 -0.13
CA THR A 17 19.20 20.43 -0.50
C THR A 17 18.41 21.47 -1.31
N ALA A 18 18.03 22.56 -0.64
CA ALA A 18 18.09 23.88 -1.25
C ALA A 18 19.47 24.03 -1.91
N GLU A 19 19.55 24.68 -3.08
CA GLU A 19 20.83 25.04 -3.69
C GLU A 19 21.67 25.82 -2.67
N ALA A 20 22.61 25.12 -2.02
CA ALA A 20 23.52 25.74 -1.08
C ALA A 20 24.48 26.63 -1.89
N GLN A 21 24.17 27.93 -1.96
CA GLN A 21 25.12 28.93 -2.43
C GLN A 21 26.26 29.03 -1.39
N ASN A 22 27.24 28.14 -1.52
CA ASN A 22 28.44 28.04 -0.67
C ASN A 22 29.48 29.16 -0.91
N SER A 23 29.11 30.24 -1.61
CA SER A 23 29.98 31.39 -1.79
C SER A 23 29.65 32.45 -0.73
N LYS A 24 30.66 32.88 0.03
CA LYS A 24 30.56 34.07 0.87
C LYS A 24 30.24 35.29 0.00
N GLN A 25 29.00 35.76 0.05
CA GLN A 25 28.52 36.89 -0.75
C GLN A 25 28.34 38.11 0.12
N THR A 26 28.77 39.28 -0.35
CA THR A 26 28.40 40.56 0.26
C THR A 26 27.04 40.95 -0.28
N VAL A 27 26.02 40.82 0.56
CA VAL A 27 24.61 40.93 0.15
C VAL A 27 24.04 42.31 0.53
N VAL A 28 24.55 42.89 1.62
CA VAL A 28 24.37 44.29 2.00
C VAL A 28 25.73 44.84 2.47
N ASP A 29 25.88 46.16 2.48
CA ASP A 29 27.15 46.82 2.74
C ASP A 29 27.76 46.37 4.07
N GLY A 30 29.04 46.01 4.06
CA GLY A 30 29.79 45.59 5.26
C GLY A 30 29.36 44.27 5.89
N VAL A 31 28.40 43.53 5.29
CA VAL A 31 27.92 42.24 5.81
C VAL A 31 28.02 41.18 4.72
N SER A 32 28.79 40.13 5.01
CA SER A 32 28.83 38.94 4.16
C SER A 32 27.94 37.84 4.71
N VAL A 33 27.28 37.06 3.86
CA VAL A 33 26.47 35.91 4.27
C VAL A 33 26.97 34.63 3.61
N SER A 34 26.98 33.52 4.35
CA SER A 34 27.27 32.17 3.85
C SER A 34 26.39 31.12 4.51
N ASP A 35 26.41 29.90 3.97
CA ASP A 35 25.75 28.71 4.54
C ASP A 35 24.25 28.89 4.78
N VAL A 36 23.58 29.63 3.89
CA VAL A 36 22.14 29.89 3.97
C VAL A 36 21.36 28.60 3.75
N LYS A 37 20.50 28.24 4.71
CA LYS A 37 19.59 27.10 4.62
C LYS A 37 18.21 27.49 5.12
N MET A 38 17.19 26.96 4.43
CA MET A 38 15.80 27.02 4.83
C MET A 38 15.27 25.59 4.77
N GLU A 39 15.00 25.00 5.94
CA GLU A 39 14.62 23.58 6.05
C GLU A 39 13.29 23.46 6.80
N ARG A 40 12.31 22.87 6.12
CA ARG A 40 11.02 22.57 6.73
C ARG A 40 11.07 21.23 7.44
N SER A 41 10.58 21.22 8.68
CA SER A 41 10.31 20.00 9.45
C SER A 41 8.90 20.06 10.02
N GLY A 42 7.97 19.36 9.36
CA GLY A 42 6.57 19.31 9.77
C GLY A 42 5.89 20.67 9.67
N ALA A 43 5.45 21.20 10.81
CA ALA A 43 4.73 22.48 10.93
C ALA A 43 5.66 23.70 11.10
N TYR A 44 6.98 23.52 11.06
CA TYR A 44 7.96 24.58 11.27
C TYR A 44 8.98 24.64 10.14
N ILE A 45 9.53 25.81 9.91
CA ILE A 45 10.68 26.04 9.04
C ILE A 45 11.81 26.69 9.84
N ALA A 46 13.01 26.12 9.71
CA ALA A 46 14.24 26.64 10.28
C ALA A 46 14.98 27.46 9.22
N VAL A 47 15.51 28.61 9.63
CA VAL A 47 16.38 29.47 8.83
C VAL A 47 17.74 29.55 9.51
N ASP A 48 18.76 29.04 8.82
CA ASP A 48 20.14 29.02 9.27
C ASP A 48 21.02 29.81 8.30
N MET A 49 21.94 30.64 8.83
CA MET A 49 22.95 31.33 8.02
C MET A 49 24.12 31.81 8.88
N ASN A 50 25.27 32.05 8.24
CA ASN A 50 26.43 32.67 8.87
C ASN A 50 26.60 34.11 8.39
N LEU A 51 26.52 35.07 9.31
CA LEU A 51 26.68 36.50 9.04
C LEU A 51 28.09 36.95 9.44
N GLY A 52 28.91 37.32 8.46
CA GLY A 52 30.21 37.95 8.68
C GLY A 52 30.06 39.47 8.86
N LEU A 53 30.47 39.98 10.01
CA LEU A 53 30.31 41.37 10.41
C LEU A 53 31.62 42.15 10.50
N LYS A 54 32.77 41.53 10.23
CA LYS A 54 34.11 42.15 10.40
C LYS A 54 34.19 43.54 9.77
N ASP A 55 33.67 43.70 8.56
CA ASP A 55 33.75 44.93 7.76
C ASP A 55 32.58 45.91 8.02
N LEU A 56 31.65 45.57 8.93
CA LEU A 56 30.54 46.42 9.31
C LEU A 56 31.01 47.53 10.26
N ALA A 57 31.14 48.76 9.77
CA ALA A 57 31.45 49.93 10.57
C ALA A 57 30.16 50.64 11.04
N VAL A 58 30.06 50.95 12.34
CA VAL A 58 28.94 51.70 12.92
C VAL A 58 29.46 52.88 13.72
N GLU A 59 29.09 54.09 13.30
CA GLU A 59 29.47 55.34 13.99
C GLU A 59 28.87 55.42 15.40
N GLY A 60 29.54 56.14 16.31
CA GLY A 60 29.20 56.16 17.74
C GLY A 60 27.76 56.59 18.10
N ASN A 61 27.11 57.40 17.24
CA ASN A 61 25.72 57.87 17.41
C ASN A 61 24.70 57.12 16.53
N ARG A 62 25.13 56.09 15.79
CA ARG A 62 24.26 55.34 14.87
C ARG A 62 23.96 53.95 15.40
N ALA A 63 22.98 53.30 14.78
CA ALA A 63 22.74 51.87 14.92
C ALA A 63 22.43 51.29 13.54
N VAL A 64 22.82 50.04 13.32
CA VAL A 64 22.47 49.27 12.11
C VAL A 64 21.65 48.08 12.55
N LEU A 65 20.48 47.92 11.94
CA LEU A 65 19.62 46.76 12.13
C LEU A 65 19.71 45.86 10.89
N LEU A 66 19.97 44.58 11.12
CA LEU A 66 19.98 43.54 10.09
C LEU A 66 18.78 42.61 10.36
N THR A 67 17.80 42.64 9.48
CA THR A 67 16.54 41.91 9.63
C THR A 67 16.38 40.91 8.50
N PRO A 68 16.57 39.60 8.74
CA PRO A 68 16.19 38.58 7.78
C PRO A 68 14.68 38.59 7.58
N ARG A 69 14.22 38.49 6.34
CA ARG A 69 12.79 38.51 5.98
C ARG A 69 12.48 37.43 4.95
N LEU A 70 11.40 36.70 5.17
CA LEU A 70 10.79 35.84 4.16
C LEU A 70 9.73 36.64 3.40
N VAL A 71 9.74 36.57 2.07
CA VAL A 71 8.77 37.27 1.21
C VAL A 71 8.26 36.35 0.11
N ASN A 72 6.94 36.27 -0.07
CA ASN A 72 6.33 35.67 -1.26
C ASN A 72 5.09 36.46 -1.68
N GLY A 73 5.13 37.11 -2.84
CA GLY A 73 4.02 37.95 -3.29
C GLY A 73 3.72 39.10 -2.31
N SER A 74 2.51 39.15 -1.77
CA SER A 74 2.07 40.14 -0.78
C SER A 74 2.39 39.74 0.67
N ASP A 75 2.74 38.47 0.91
CA ASP A 75 3.01 37.96 2.24
C ASP A 75 4.49 38.13 2.61
N SER A 76 4.74 38.53 3.85
CA SER A 76 6.09 38.68 4.38
C SER A 76 6.16 38.41 5.87
N LEU A 77 7.30 37.91 6.33
CA LEU A 77 7.59 37.68 7.74
C LEU A 77 9.00 38.17 8.07
N ASP A 78 9.09 39.16 8.97
CA ASP A 78 10.34 39.58 9.58
C ASP A 78 10.75 38.57 10.65
N LEU A 79 12.00 38.10 10.56
CA LEU A 79 12.62 37.26 11.57
C LEU A 79 13.37 38.13 12.59
N PRO A 80 13.70 37.61 13.78
CA PRO A 80 14.39 38.38 14.81
C PRO A 80 15.65 39.06 14.28
N SER A 81 15.74 40.35 14.55
CA SER A 81 16.77 41.24 14.00
C SER A 81 18.07 41.19 14.79
N ILE A 82 19.17 41.56 14.13
CA ILE A 82 20.46 41.77 14.77
C ILE A 82 20.77 43.27 14.76
N GLY A 83 20.86 43.85 15.95
CA GLY A 83 21.15 45.28 16.13
C GLY A 83 22.61 45.53 16.51
N ILE A 84 23.31 46.34 15.74
CA ILE A 84 24.68 46.78 16.03
C ILE A 84 24.68 48.26 16.38
N TYR A 85 25.05 48.60 17.62
CA TYR A 85 24.90 49.94 18.17
C TYR A 85 26.23 50.64 18.39
N GLY A 86 26.36 51.86 17.87
CA GLY A 86 27.45 52.76 18.23
C GLY A 86 27.48 53.04 19.73
N ARG A 87 28.66 53.33 20.30
CA ARG A 87 28.86 53.44 21.75
C ARG A 87 27.85 54.34 22.47
N ARG A 88 27.60 55.55 21.97
CA ARG A 88 26.68 56.51 22.61
C ARG A 88 25.23 56.03 22.45
N ARG A 89 24.91 55.46 21.29
CA ARG A 89 23.59 54.90 21.00
C ARG A 89 23.26 53.72 21.90
N TYR A 90 24.21 52.80 22.11
CA TYR A 90 24.04 51.65 23.01
C TYR A 90 23.74 52.08 24.44
N TYR A 91 24.52 53.02 25.00
CA TYR A 91 24.28 53.49 26.37
C TYR A 91 23.01 54.33 26.54
N PHE A 92 22.47 54.92 25.47
CA PHE A 92 21.17 55.59 25.53
C PHE A 92 20.07 54.59 25.89
N TYR A 93 19.96 53.46 25.16
CA TYR A 93 18.95 52.43 25.44
C TYR A 93 19.16 51.74 26.78
N VAL A 94 20.40 51.33 27.09
CA VAL A 94 20.72 50.65 28.35
C VAL A 94 20.39 51.51 29.58
N ARG A 95 20.61 52.82 29.52
CA ARG A 95 20.35 53.72 30.66
C ARG A 95 18.88 54.07 30.84
N ASN A 96 18.12 54.08 29.75
CA ASN A 96 16.69 54.42 29.77
C ASN A 96 15.79 53.22 30.10
N GLY A 97 16.37 52.02 30.25
CA GLY A 97 15.60 50.80 30.51
C GLY A 97 14.67 50.40 29.36
N GLU A 98 14.92 50.96 28.17
CA GLU A 98 14.16 50.67 26.95
C GLU A 98 14.65 49.35 26.33
N SER A 99 13.77 48.64 25.64
CA SER A 99 14.23 47.66 24.64
C SER A 99 15.08 48.38 23.58
N MET A 100 15.88 47.62 22.83
CA MET A 100 16.68 48.17 21.73
C MET A 100 15.76 48.67 20.59
N LEU A 101 16.24 48.83 19.36
CA LEU A 101 15.43 49.47 18.30
C LEU A 101 14.19 48.65 17.93
N THR A 102 14.26 47.33 18.13
CA THR A 102 13.14 46.41 17.94
C THR A 102 12.68 45.78 19.26
N ASP A 103 11.74 44.84 19.17
CA ASP A 103 11.14 44.14 20.30
C ASP A 103 12.15 43.24 21.06
N LYS A 104 11.66 42.48 22.04
CA LYS A 104 12.48 41.74 23.01
C LYS A 104 13.38 40.65 22.41
N ASP A 105 13.13 40.23 21.18
CA ASP A 105 13.84 39.11 20.54
C ASP A 105 15.05 39.55 19.70
N GLU A 106 15.39 40.85 19.72
CA GLU A 106 16.58 41.38 19.04
C GLU A 106 17.90 40.83 19.60
N MET A 107 18.80 40.41 18.72
CA MET A 107 20.20 40.14 19.07
C MET A 107 21.02 41.43 18.99
N SER A 108 21.25 42.07 20.13
CA SER A 108 21.89 43.39 20.16
C SER A 108 23.35 43.36 20.62
N TYR A 109 24.23 44.04 19.88
CA TYR A 109 25.65 44.17 20.21
C TYR A 109 26.09 45.63 20.20
N LYS A 110 26.97 46.00 21.14
CA LYS A 110 27.72 47.25 21.03
C LYS A 110 28.75 47.09 19.92
N ALA A 111 28.90 48.07 19.04
CA ALA A 111 29.74 48.00 17.85
C ALA A 111 31.21 47.64 18.14
N SER A 112 31.74 48.03 19.29
CA SER A 112 33.11 47.68 19.73
C SER A 112 33.27 46.26 20.27
N GLU A 113 32.15 45.58 20.54
CA GLU A 113 32.07 44.24 21.16
C GLU A 113 31.35 43.25 20.24
N LYS A 114 30.99 43.65 19.01
CA LYS A 114 30.34 42.77 18.05
C LYS A 114 31.31 41.65 17.66
N PRO A 115 30.82 40.41 17.51
CA PRO A 115 31.65 39.33 16.98
C PRO A 115 31.97 39.57 15.50
N ASP A 116 33.06 38.97 15.02
CA ASP A 116 33.41 38.99 13.58
C ASP A 116 32.41 38.18 12.74
N GLY A 117 31.72 37.21 13.35
CA GLY A 117 30.68 36.42 12.72
C GLY A 117 29.59 35.98 13.71
N ILE A 118 28.37 35.82 13.20
CA ILE A 118 27.20 35.34 13.93
C ILE A 118 26.63 34.13 13.19
N ALA A 119 26.50 33.00 13.89
CA ALA A 119 25.68 31.88 13.45
C ALA A 119 24.23 32.21 13.81
N TYR A 120 23.43 32.53 12.79
CA TYR A 120 22.02 32.85 12.94
C TYR A 120 21.19 31.60 12.78
N HIS A 121 20.26 31.39 13.71
CA HIS A 121 19.30 30.30 13.71
C HIS A 121 17.95 30.83 14.18
N ASN A 122 16.90 30.56 13.42
CA ASN A 122 15.54 30.87 13.84
C ASN A 122 14.54 29.83 13.33
N ILE A 123 13.50 29.54 14.13
CA ILE A 123 12.45 28.59 13.78
C ILE A 123 11.11 29.33 13.87
N VAL A 124 10.32 29.25 12.80
CA VAL A 124 8.98 29.84 12.72
C VAL A 124 7.95 28.83 12.27
N SER A 125 6.69 29.03 12.62
CA SER A 125 5.58 28.22 12.11
C SER A 125 5.48 28.38 10.59
N TYR A 126 5.40 27.26 9.89
CA TYR A 126 5.28 27.22 8.45
C TYR A 126 3.86 27.61 8.00
N ALA A 127 3.78 28.46 6.98
CA ALA A 127 2.53 28.81 6.31
C ALA A 127 2.66 28.52 4.82
N ASP A 128 1.55 28.21 4.13
CA ASP A 128 1.58 27.76 2.73
C ASP A 128 2.24 28.77 1.78
N TRP A 129 2.11 30.08 2.04
CA TRP A 129 2.77 31.13 1.27
C TRP A 129 4.31 31.06 1.35
N MET A 130 4.88 30.37 2.36
CA MET A 130 6.32 30.22 2.49
C MET A 130 6.93 29.30 1.43
N ASN A 131 6.13 28.46 0.76
CA ASN A 131 6.60 27.70 -0.41
C ASN A 131 6.88 28.66 -1.57
N GLY A 132 8.13 28.75 -2.02
CA GLY A 132 8.57 29.73 -3.01
C GLY A 132 9.03 31.06 -2.40
N ALA A 133 9.02 31.20 -1.06
CA ALA A 133 9.45 32.42 -0.41
C ALA A 133 10.94 32.70 -0.62
N VAL A 134 11.26 33.96 -0.85
CA VAL A 134 12.62 34.47 -0.96
C VAL A 134 13.04 34.97 0.42
N LEU A 135 14.19 34.52 0.89
CA LEU A 135 14.87 35.09 2.05
C LEU A 135 15.71 36.28 1.60
N SER A 136 15.49 37.43 2.22
CA SER A 136 16.28 38.65 2.06
C SER A 136 16.84 39.13 3.39
N LEU A 137 17.98 39.81 3.34
CA LEU A 137 18.54 40.54 4.47
C LEU A 137 18.26 42.03 4.28
N HIS A 138 17.45 42.60 5.17
CA HIS A 138 17.17 44.03 5.21
C HIS A 138 18.13 44.73 6.17
N ARG A 139 18.92 45.66 5.65
CA ARG A 139 19.75 46.57 6.43
C ARG A 139 19.03 47.90 6.61
N SER A 140 18.89 48.36 7.85
CA SER A 140 18.39 49.71 8.18
C SER A 140 19.37 50.47 9.06
N ASP A 141 19.83 51.62 8.58
CA ASP A 141 20.73 52.51 9.33
C ASP A 141 19.91 53.57 10.07
N TYR A 142 20.12 53.70 11.38
CA TYR A 142 19.43 54.65 12.23
C TYR A 142 20.39 55.69 12.79
N GLY A 143 19.97 56.96 12.76
CA GLY A 143 20.63 58.08 13.37
C GLY A 143 20.13 58.36 14.79
N CYS A 144 20.36 59.59 15.25
CA CYS A 144 19.78 60.09 16.49
C CYS A 144 18.24 60.07 16.41
N CYS A 145 17.56 59.88 17.55
CA CYS A 145 16.10 59.93 17.66
C CYS A 145 15.33 58.91 16.78
N ASN A 146 15.91 57.75 16.50
CA ASN A 146 15.30 56.68 15.68
C ASN A 146 15.01 57.10 14.23
N THR A 147 15.64 58.16 13.74
CA THR A 147 15.53 58.56 12.33
C THR A 147 16.22 57.53 11.45
N LEU A 148 15.48 56.92 10.52
CA LEU A 148 16.03 56.06 9.49
C LEU A 148 16.82 56.90 8.47
N LEU A 149 18.08 56.56 8.27
CA LEU A 149 19.02 57.26 7.40
C LEU A 149 19.21 56.58 6.04
N ALA A 150 19.25 55.24 6.03
CA ALA A 150 19.42 54.45 4.81
C ALA A 150 18.75 53.07 4.96
N ARG A 151 18.38 52.48 3.82
CA ARG A 151 17.96 51.09 3.71
C ARG A 151 18.65 50.42 2.54
N GLN A 152 18.96 49.15 2.72
CA GLN A 152 19.48 48.30 1.68
C GLN A 152 18.92 46.89 1.87
N ASP A 153 18.52 46.27 0.77
CA ASP A 153 17.99 44.92 0.76
C ASP A 153 18.88 44.06 -0.11
N GLY A 154 19.16 42.84 0.33
CA GLY A 154 19.87 41.88 -0.49
C GLY A 154 19.27 40.49 -0.37
N THR A 155 19.11 39.82 -1.50
CA THR A 155 18.51 38.49 -1.59
C THR A 155 19.54 37.41 -1.22
N LEU A 156 19.14 36.46 -0.37
CA LEU A 156 19.98 35.38 0.13
C LEU A 156 19.68 34.03 -0.52
N GLY A 157 18.41 33.76 -0.84
CA GLY A 157 18.00 32.50 -1.45
C GLY A 157 16.49 32.33 -1.50
N ARG A 158 16.02 31.21 -2.05
CA ARG A 158 14.60 30.87 -2.14
C ARG A 158 14.33 29.50 -1.49
N HIS A 159 13.26 29.41 -0.70
CA HIS A 159 12.72 28.14 -0.22
C HIS A 159 11.76 27.58 -1.26
N THR A 160 11.91 26.31 -1.64
CA THR A 160 10.97 25.62 -2.52
C THR A 160 10.76 24.21 -2.01
N GLU A 161 9.50 23.85 -1.74
CA GLU A 161 9.15 22.48 -1.38
C GLU A 161 9.35 21.53 -2.56
N ALA A 162 9.80 20.30 -2.29
CA ALA A 162 9.83 19.24 -3.29
C ALA A 162 8.41 19.04 -3.86
N PHE A 163 8.29 19.03 -5.19
CA PHE A 163 6.99 18.84 -5.82
C PHE A 163 6.48 17.42 -5.58
N PHE A 164 5.28 17.30 -5.02
CA PHE A 164 4.60 16.04 -4.82
C PHE A 164 3.33 16.02 -5.69
N PRO A 165 3.26 15.14 -6.72
CA PRO A 165 2.04 14.97 -7.49
C PRO A 165 0.91 14.41 -6.62
N GLU A 166 -0.27 15.02 -6.67
CA GLU A 166 -1.45 14.46 -6.00
C GLU A 166 -1.74 13.07 -6.58
N LEU A 167 -1.85 12.06 -5.71
CA LEU A 167 -2.04 10.67 -6.11
C LEU A 167 -3.53 10.36 -6.25
N VAL A 168 -3.88 9.59 -7.28
CA VAL A 168 -5.27 9.25 -7.61
C VAL A 168 -5.58 7.83 -7.14
N PHE A 169 -6.34 7.70 -6.06
CA PHE A 169 -6.87 6.42 -5.60
C PHE A 169 -8.19 6.11 -6.29
N VAL A 170 -8.32 4.89 -6.82
CA VAL A 170 -9.50 4.45 -7.56
C VAL A 170 -10.40 3.64 -6.64
N GLN A 171 -11.67 4.04 -6.55
CA GLN A 171 -12.68 3.25 -5.88
C GLN A 171 -13.03 2.01 -6.72
N PRO A 172 -12.82 0.79 -6.22
CA PRO A 172 -13.23 -0.44 -6.91
C PRO A 172 -14.76 -0.50 -7.06
N GLU A 173 -15.25 -1.17 -8.10
CA GLU A 173 -16.67 -1.44 -8.24
C GLU A 173 -17.21 -2.23 -7.05
N ALA A 174 -18.40 -1.85 -6.57
CA ALA A 174 -19.02 -2.53 -5.45
C ALA A 174 -19.49 -3.93 -5.88
N GLU A 175 -18.96 -4.97 -5.22
CA GLU A 175 -19.51 -6.32 -5.35
C GLU A 175 -20.97 -6.32 -4.85
N ILE A 176 -21.93 -6.60 -5.73
CA ILE A 176 -23.35 -6.74 -5.36
C ILE A 176 -23.51 -7.85 -4.31
N MET A 177 -22.69 -8.91 -4.42
CA MET A 177 -22.72 -10.07 -3.55
C MET A 177 -21.35 -10.77 -3.56
N LYS A 178 -20.73 -10.90 -2.39
CA LYS A 178 -19.44 -11.58 -2.23
C LYS A 178 -19.64 -13.09 -2.21
N SER A 179 -19.68 -13.71 -3.40
CA SER A 179 -19.82 -15.16 -3.56
C SER A 179 -18.46 -15.84 -3.47
N ARG A 180 -18.35 -16.92 -2.70
CA ARG A 180 -17.12 -17.71 -2.51
C ARG A 180 -17.48 -19.20 -2.47
N SER A 181 -16.47 -20.06 -2.59
CA SER A 181 -16.66 -21.51 -2.51
C SER A 181 -15.52 -22.22 -1.78
N LEU A 182 -15.86 -23.30 -1.08
CA LEU A 182 -14.92 -24.27 -0.52
C LEU A 182 -15.14 -25.61 -1.21
N SER A 183 -14.06 -26.29 -1.61
CA SER A 183 -14.13 -27.59 -2.27
C SER A 183 -13.20 -28.60 -1.63
N GLY A 184 -13.52 -29.88 -1.77
CA GLY A 184 -12.67 -30.98 -1.35
C GLY A 184 -13.18 -32.32 -1.87
N SER A 185 -12.50 -33.39 -1.48
CA SER A 185 -12.88 -34.77 -1.82
C SER A 185 -12.88 -35.63 -0.56
N ALA A 186 -13.83 -36.55 -0.48
CA ALA A 186 -13.95 -37.51 0.62
C ALA A 186 -13.96 -38.95 0.09
N TYR A 187 -13.24 -39.83 0.75
CA TYR A 187 -13.05 -41.22 0.32
C TYR A 187 -13.89 -42.16 1.18
N ILE A 188 -15.21 -42.06 1.04
CA ILE A 188 -16.16 -42.83 1.85
C ILE A 188 -16.11 -44.31 1.44
N ASP A 189 -15.72 -45.16 2.39
CA ASP A 189 -15.71 -46.60 2.26
C ASP A 189 -17.13 -47.18 2.40
N PHE A 190 -17.51 -48.04 1.46
CA PHE A 190 -18.76 -48.81 1.51
C PHE A 190 -18.44 -50.30 1.59
N PRO A 191 -19.23 -51.12 2.29
CA PRO A 191 -19.18 -52.56 2.12
C PRO A 191 -19.37 -52.93 0.64
N VAL A 192 -18.84 -54.09 0.26
CA VAL A 192 -18.90 -54.59 -1.13
C VAL A 192 -20.35 -54.61 -1.59
N ASP A 193 -20.58 -54.04 -2.78
CA ASP A 193 -21.90 -53.96 -3.42
C ASP A 193 -22.99 -53.28 -2.56
N GLN A 194 -22.60 -52.29 -1.76
CA GLN A 194 -23.52 -51.50 -0.95
C GLN A 194 -23.36 -50.00 -1.15
N THR A 195 -24.46 -49.30 -0.85
CA THR A 195 -24.60 -47.84 -0.93
C THR A 195 -24.88 -47.19 0.43
N VAL A 196 -25.00 -47.98 1.49
CA VAL A 196 -25.27 -47.49 2.85
C VAL A 196 -23.98 -47.00 3.51
N ILE A 197 -24.02 -45.78 4.06
CA ILE A 197 -22.91 -45.23 4.85
C ILE A 197 -22.97 -45.79 6.26
N TYR A 198 -21.86 -46.39 6.68
CA TYR A 198 -21.60 -46.79 8.06
C TYR A 198 -20.50 -45.87 8.62
N PRO A 199 -20.80 -44.94 9.54
CA PRO A 199 -19.83 -43.95 10.02
C PRO A 199 -18.56 -44.55 10.64
N ASP A 200 -18.69 -45.69 11.32
CA ASP A 200 -17.56 -46.38 11.98
C ASP A 200 -16.88 -47.42 11.08
N TYR A 201 -17.31 -47.55 9.82
CA TYR A 201 -16.70 -48.47 8.88
C TYR A 201 -15.38 -47.90 8.35
N ARG A 202 -14.28 -48.60 8.65
CA ARG A 202 -12.92 -48.24 8.21
C ARG A 202 -12.57 -46.80 8.57
N ARG A 203 -12.37 -45.92 7.59
CA ARG A 203 -11.93 -44.53 7.78
C ARG A 203 -13.08 -43.52 7.64
N ASN A 204 -14.32 -43.98 7.56
CA ASN A 204 -15.47 -43.11 7.33
C ASN A 204 -15.63 -42.02 8.38
N THR A 205 -15.30 -42.27 9.65
CA THR A 205 -15.37 -41.23 10.69
C THR A 205 -14.49 -40.03 10.33
N VAL A 206 -13.29 -40.28 9.81
CA VAL A 206 -12.34 -39.23 9.39
C VAL A 206 -12.82 -38.54 8.13
N GLU A 207 -13.24 -39.30 7.11
CA GLU A 207 -13.65 -38.74 5.82
C GLU A 207 -14.96 -37.94 5.91
N LEU A 208 -15.94 -38.42 6.68
CA LEU A 208 -17.17 -37.67 6.99
C LEU A 208 -16.84 -36.42 7.82
N GLY A 209 -15.91 -36.53 8.75
CA GLY A 209 -15.43 -35.39 9.55
C GLY A 209 -14.82 -34.26 8.71
N LYS A 210 -14.15 -34.56 7.59
CA LYS A 210 -13.61 -33.54 6.67
C LYS A 210 -14.72 -32.69 6.04
N ILE A 211 -15.78 -33.34 5.56
CA ILE A 211 -16.92 -32.65 4.95
C ILE A 211 -17.62 -31.79 6.01
N GLN A 212 -17.89 -32.37 7.18
CA GLN A 212 -18.51 -31.67 8.31
C GLN A 212 -17.70 -30.45 8.74
N ALA A 213 -16.39 -30.60 8.93
CA ALA A 213 -15.51 -29.48 9.27
C ALA A 213 -15.53 -28.37 8.22
N THR A 214 -15.63 -28.72 6.93
CA THR A 214 -15.74 -27.71 5.86
C THR A 214 -17.07 -26.96 5.95
N ILE A 215 -18.19 -27.68 6.13
CA ILE A 215 -19.52 -27.07 6.31
C ILE A 215 -19.55 -26.19 7.57
N ASP A 216 -19.02 -26.67 8.69
CA ASP A 216 -19.02 -25.97 9.97
C ASP A 216 -18.15 -24.71 9.95
N SER A 217 -17.09 -24.68 9.13
CA SER A 217 -16.22 -23.51 8.98
C SER A 217 -16.95 -22.29 8.39
N VAL A 218 -18.02 -22.52 7.63
CA VAL A 218 -18.83 -21.45 7.02
C VAL A 218 -20.19 -21.29 7.69
N ARG A 219 -20.82 -22.38 8.14
CA ARG A 219 -22.16 -22.35 8.75
C ARG A 219 -22.20 -21.63 10.09
N ASN A 220 -21.12 -21.72 10.86
CA ASN A 220 -21.03 -21.07 12.17
C ASN A 220 -20.68 -19.56 12.06
N ASP A 221 -20.44 -19.07 10.85
CA ASP A 221 -20.13 -17.68 10.61
C ASP A 221 -21.40 -16.87 10.34
N LYS A 222 -21.74 -15.97 11.27
CA LYS A 222 -22.94 -15.12 11.19
C LYS A 222 -22.98 -14.19 9.97
N ASP A 223 -21.84 -13.96 9.32
CA ASP A 223 -21.75 -13.10 8.13
C ASP A 223 -21.94 -13.89 6.83
N VAL A 224 -22.15 -15.20 6.93
CA VAL A 224 -22.14 -16.14 5.79
C VAL A 224 -23.48 -16.87 5.66
N THR A 225 -23.95 -16.98 4.42
CA THR A 225 -25.10 -17.80 4.06
C THR A 225 -24.69 -18.82 3.01
N ILE A 226 -24.80 -20.11 3.34
CA ILE A 226 -24.59 -21.21 2.37
C ILE A 226 -25.73 -21.18 1.35
N THR A 227 -25.37 -21.15 0.06
CA THR A 227 -26.31 -21.13 -1.06
C THR A 227 -26.43 -22.48 -1.75
N SER A 228 -25.34 -23.26 -1.80
CA SER A 228 -25.34 -24.59 -2.41
C SER A 228 -24.33 -25.51 -1.73
N VAL A 229 -24.68 -26.78 -1.62
CA VAL A 229 -23.77 -27.89 -1.29
C VAL A 229 -23.87 -28.90 -2.42
N TRP A 230 -22.91 -28.86 -3.33
CA TRP A 230 -22.83 -29.78 -4.46
C TRP A 230 -21.97 -30.98 -4.09
N LEU A 231 -22.45 -32.19 -4.42
CA LEU A 231 -21.77 -33.46 -4.18
C LEU A 231 -21.71 -34.25 -5.49
N LYS A 232 -20.53 -34.72 -5.90
CA LYS A 232 -20.37 -35.60 -7.07
C LYS A 232 -19.64 -36.87 -6.70
N GLY A 233 -20.30 -38.03 -6.79
CA GLY A 233 -19.68 -39.32 -6.50
C GLY A 233 -19.11 -39.98 -7.74
N TYR A 234 -18.00 -40.70 -7.53
CA TYR A 234 -17.26 -41.39 -8.57
C TYR A 234 -17.12 -42.87 -8.22
N ALA A 235 -17.05 -43.72 -9.26
CA ALA A 235 -16.65 -45.11 -9.12
C ALA A 235 -15.41 -45.43 -9.97
N SER A 236 -14.74 -46.53 -9.63
CA SER A 236 -13.60 -47.06 -10.36
C SER A 236 -14.05 -47.95 -11.53
N PRO A 237 -13.34 -47.95 -12.68
CA PRO A 237 -13.69 -48.78 -13.83
C PRO A 237 -13.26 -50.24 -13.63
N GLU A 238 -14.01 -50.99 -12.82
CA GLU A 238 -13.69 -52.40 -12.47
C GLU A 238 -14.90 -53.34 -12.48
N SER A 239 -16.03 -52.86 -12.99
CA SER A 239 -17.32 -53.53 -13.00
C SER A 239 -18.14 -52.97 -14.16
N PRO A 240 -19.21 -53.66 -14.60
CA PRO A 240 -20.01 -53.16 -15.71
C PRO A 240 -20.44 -51.70 -15.49
N TYR A 241 -20.33 -50.86 -16.51
CA TYR A 241 -20.58 -49.42 -16.46
C TYR A 241 -21.94 -49.08 -15.83
N LYS A 242 -22.98 -49.86 -16.16
CA LYS A 242 -24.32 -49.71 -15.56
C LYS A 242 -24.29 -49.91 -14.04
N HIS A 243 -23.54 -50.89 -13.55
CA HIS A 243 -23.42 -51.16 -12.13
C HIS A 243 -22.63 -50.06 -11.41
N ASN A 244 -21.53 -49.58 -12.01
CA ASN A 244 -20.78 -48.43 -11.50
C ASN A 244 -21.65 -47.17 -11.44
N THR A 245 -22.52 -46.97 -12.43
CA THR A 245 -23.52 -45.89 -12.44
C THR A 245 -24.46 -45.97 -11.23
N GLU A 246 -25.04 -47.15 -10.98
CA GLU A 246 -25.94 -47.38 -9.84
C GLU A 246 -25.24 -47.15 -8.49
N LEU A 247 -23.98 -47.59 -8.35
CA LEU A 247 -23.16 -47.37 -7.17
C LEU A 247 -22.84 -45.88 -6.96
N ALA A 248 -22.40 -45.17 -8.00
CA ALA A 248 -22.07 -43.75 -7.91
C ALA A 248 -23.29 -42.90 -7.50
N ILE A 249 -24.45 -43.15 -8.11
CA ILE A 249 -25.71 -42.49 -7.75
C ILE A 249 -26.11 -42.82 -6.31
N GLY A 250 -26.16 -44.11 -5.97
CA GLY A 250 -26.64 -44.56 -4.66
C GLY A 250 -25.77 -44.09 -3.50
N ARG A 251 -24.44 -44.13 -3.66
CA ARG A 251 -23.48 -43.66 -2.65
C ARG A 251 -23.55 -42.15 -2.44
N THR A 252 -23.70 -41.38 -3.52
CA THR A 252 -23.88 -39.92 -3.43
C THR A 252 -25.20 -39.56 -2.76
N ALA A 253 -26.28 -40.28 -3.07
CA ALA A 253 -27.58 -40.10 -2.42
C ALA A 253 -27.53 -40.43 -0.92
N ALA A 254 -26.80 -41.48 -0.54
CA ALA A 254 -26.59 -41.83 0.87
C ALA A 254 -25.81 -40.74 1.62
N LEU A 255 -24.79 -40.15 0.99
CA LEU A 255 -24.05 -39.03 1.57
C LEU A 255 -24.93 -37.78 1.72
N LYS A 256 -25.71 -37.42 0.70
CA LYS A 256 -26.71 -36.34 0.79
C LYS A 256 -27.66 -36.56 1.96
N LYS A 257 -28.16 -37.79 2.13
CA LYS A 257 -29.03 -38.14 3.26
C LYS A 257 -28.31 -37.99 4.60
N HIS A 258 -27.07 -38.45 4.71
CA HIS A 258 -26.27 -38.33 5.93
C HIS A 258 -26.04 -36.87 6.32
N ILE A 259 -25.64 -36.02 5.37
CA ILE A 259 -25.45 -34.58 5.59
C ILE A 259 -26.79 -33.91 5.97
N GLY A 260 -27.88 -34.25 5.29
CA GLY A 260 -29.22 -33.71 5.60
C GLY A 260 -29.77 -34.12 6.97
N GLN A 261 -29.24 -35.18 7.59
CA GLN A 261 -29.58 -35.55 8.97
C GLN A 261 -28.82 -34.72 10.01
N LEU A 262 -27.60 -34.28 9.69
CA LEU A 262 -26.75 -33.48 10.57
C LEU A 262 -27.10 -31.99 10.46
N TYR A 263 -27.50 -31.55 9.27
CA TYR A 263 -27.70 -30.15 8.95
C TYR A 263 -29.10 -29.94 8.38
N SER A 264 -29.87 -29.04 9.01
CA SER A 264 -31.10 -28.54 8.43
C SER A 264 -30.77 -27.48 7.38
N PHE A 265 -30.96 -27.84 6.11
CA PHE A 265 -30.86 -26.93 4.96
C PHE A 265 -32.24 -26.76 4.32
N ALA A 266 -32.44 -25.65 3.62
CA ALA A 266 -33.63 -25.48 2.78
C ALA A 266 -33.65 -26.52 1.65
N ASP A 267 -34.84 -26.80 1.13
CA ASP A 267 -35.03 -27.71 0.00
C ASP A 267 -34.16 -27.24 -1.19
N ASN A 268 -33.50 -28.19 -1.86
CA ASN A 268 -32.61 -27.99 -3.02
C ASN A 268 -31.23 -27.36 -2.76
N VAL A 269 -30.85 -27.04 -1.52
CA VAL A 269 -29.48 -26.59 -1.21
C VAL A 269 -28.45 -27.70 -1.49
N ILE A 270 -28.76 -28.95 -1.12
CA ILE A 270 -27.88 -30.08 -1.42
C ILE A 270 -28.21 -30.64 -2.81
N GLN A 271 -27.28 -30.45 -3.74
CA GLN A 271 -27.33 -30.96 -5.10
C GLN A 271 -26.38 -32.15 -5.26
N THR A 272 -26.76 -33.11 -6.11
CA THR A 272 -25.98 -34.32 -6.34
C THR A 272 -25.77 -34.54 -7.82
N ASP A 273 -24.55 -34.92 -8.18
CA ASP A 273 -24.14 -35.35 -9.51
C ASP A 273 -23.38 -36.68 -9.38
N TYR A 274 -23.06 -37.32 -10.50
CA TYR A 274 -22.31 -38.57 -10.49
C TYR A 274 -21.42 -38.71 -11.73
N GLU A 275 -20.31 -39.42 -11.57
CA GLU A 275 -19.51 -39.95 -12.65
C GLU A 275 -19.48 -41.47 -12.50
N PRO A 276 -20.02 -42.23 -13.47
CA PRO A 276 -19.98 -43.69 -13.38
C PRO A 276 -18.55 -44.22 -13.24
N GLU A 277 -17.59 -43.68 -13.97
CA GLU A 277 -16.20 -44.16 -13.93
C GLU A 277 -15.20 -42.99 -14.01
N ASP A 278 -14.35 -42.84 -13.00
CA ASP A 278 -13.34 -41.76 -12.94
C ASP A 278 -12.13 -42.06 -13.84
N TRP A 279 -12.36 -42.10 -15.16
CA TRP A 279 -11.31 -42.26 -16.16
C TRP A 279 -10.29 -41.11 -16.11
N ALA A 280 -10.73 -39.88 -15.82
CA ALA A 280 -9.86 -38.73 -15.68
C ALA A 280 -8.94 -38.83 -14.45
N GLY A 281 -9.45 -39.35 -13.34
CA GLY A 281 -8.67 -39.72 -12.15
C GLY A 281 -7.68 -40.82 -12.46
N LEU A 282 -8.12 -41.90 -13.11
CA LEU A 282 -7.25 -43.01 -13.50
C LEU A 282 -6.10 -42.53 -14.39
N ARG A 283 -6.39 -41.68 -15.38
CA ARG A 283 -5.38 -41.06 -16.26
C ARG A 283 -4.30 -40.35 -15.44
N ARG A 284 -4.69 -39.51 -14.48
CA ARG A 284 -3.77 -38.76 -13.60
C ARG A 284 -2.86 -39.69 -12.80
N TYR A 285 -3.41 -40.76 -12.22
CA TYR A 285 -2.61 -41.75 -11.49
C TYR A 285 -1.63 -42.50 -12.39
N VAL A 286 -2.06 -42.92 -13.58
CA VAL A 286 -1.20 -43.62 -14.54
C VAL A 286 -0.07 -42.71 -15.02
N GLU A 287 -0.37 -41.45 -15.39
CA GLU A 287 0.60 -40.46 -15.86
C GLU A 287 1.71 -40.19 -14.84
N GLN A 288 1.37 -40.14 -13.55
CA GLN A 288 2.32 -39.91 -12.46
C GLN A 288 3.07 -41.18 -12.00
N SER A 289 2.74 -42.33 -12.57
CA SER A 289 3.30 -43.62 -12.17
C SER A 289 4.47 -44.09 -13.05
N ASN A 290 5.13 -45.14 -12.59
CA ASN A 290 6.19 -45.85 -13.31
C ASN A 290 5.76 -47.27 -13.71
N ILE A 291 4.46 -47.49 -13.97
CA ILE A 291 4.00 -48.79 -14.49
C ILE A 291 4.57 -49.05 -15.88
N ASP A 292 4.79 -50.32 -16.20
CA ASP A 292 5.13 -50.72 -17.57
C ASP A 292 3.97 -50.41 -18.52
N HIS A 293 4.26 -50.29 -19.82
CA HIS A 293 3.27 -49.96 -20.86
C HIS A 293 2.43 -48.69 -20.57
N ARG A 294 2.98 -47.74 -19.80
CA ARG A 294 2.28 -46.51 -19.38
C ARG A 294 1.70 -45.73 -20.56
N ALA A 295 2.47 -45.55 -21.63
CA ALA A 295 2.05 -44.74 -22.78
C ALA A 295 0.87 -45.41 -23.51
N GLU A 296 0.90 -46.72 -23.65
CA GLU A 296 -0.12 -47.53 -24.29
C GLU A 296 -1.41 -47.59 -23.46
N ILE A 297 -1.27 -47.72 -22.13
CA ILE A 297 -2.41 -47.67 -21.21
C ILE A 297 -3.05 -46.27 -21.23
N LEU A 298 -2.26 -45.20 -21.23
CA LEU A 298 -2.78 -43.82 -21.38
C LEU A 298 -3.51 -43.64 -22.71
N ALA A 299 -2.99 -44.17 -23.81
CA ALA A 299 -3.65 -44.10 -25.10
C ALA A 299 -5.01 -44.84 -25.11
N LEU A 300 -5.13 -45.96 -24.38
CA LEU A 300 -6.42 -46.65 -24.20
C LEU A 300 -7.38 -45.84 -23.31
N ILE A 301 -6.89 -45.22 -22.23
CA ILE A 301 -7.69 -44.36 -21.35
C ILE A 301 -8.25 -43.16 -22.15
N ASP A 302 -7.41 -42.52 -22.95
CA ASP A 302 -7.72 -41.33 -23.76
C ASP A 302 -8.53 -41.67 -25.04
N SER A 303 -8.81 -42.95 -25.30
CA SER A 303 -9.58 -43.36 -26.49
C SER A 303 -11.09 -43.17 -26.34
N ASP A 304 -11.79 -43.09 -27.48
CA ASP A 304 -13.25 -43.02 -27.58
C ASP A 304 -13.95 -44.39 -27.45
N MET A 305 -13.25 -45.41 -26.93
CA MET A 305 -13.84 -46.72 -26.70
C MET A 305 -14.95 -46.66 -25.63
N GLU A 306 -16.02 -47.43 -25.84
CA GLU A 306 -17.04 -47.67 -24.82
C GLU A 306 -16.40 -48.13 -23.49
N PRO A 307 -16.85 -47.63 -22.32
CA PRO A 307 -16.15 -47.82 -21.04
C PRO A 307 -15.86 -49.29 -20.69
N ASP A 308 -16.85 -50.18 -20.81
CA ASP A 308 -16.67 -51.62 -20.55
C ASP A 308 -15.66 -52.25 -21.52
N ALA A 309 -15.71 -51.86 -22.80
CA ALA A 309 -14.77 -52.36 -23.81
C ALA A 309 -13.34 -51.86 -23.54
N LYS A 310 -13.22 -50.62 -23.06
CA LYS A 310 -11.96 -49.98 -22.67
C LYS A 310 -11.34 -50.69 -21.47
N GLU A 311 -12.09 -50.90 -20.37
CA GLU A 311 -11.64 -51.68 -19.21
C GLU A 311 -11.18 -53.07 -19.65
N TRP A 312 -12.02 -53.79 -20.40
CA TRP A 312 -11.73 -55.16 -20.82
C TRP A 312 -10.49 -55.25 -21.69
N LYS A 313 -10.28 -54.28 -22.58
CA LYS A 313 -9.09 -54.21 -23.43
C LYS A 313 -7.82 -54.01 -22.60
N ILE A 314 -7.83 -53.09 -21.62
CA ILE A 314 -6.70 -52.87 -20.71
C ILE A 314 -6.44 -54.16 -19.91
N LYS A 315 -7.48 -54.72 -19.29
CA LYS A 315 -7.41 -55.93 -18.44
C LYS A 315 -6.85 -57.16 -19.15
N ARG A 316 -7.22 -57.36 -20.43
CA ARG A 316 -6.75 -58.50 -21.23
C ARG A 316 -5.34 -58.28 -21.80
N THR A 317 -5.02 -57.06 -22.19
CA THR A 317 -3.74 -56.75 -22.86
C THR A 317 -2.61 -56.57 -21.85
N TYR A 318 -2.91 -56.00 -20.68
CA TYR A 318 -1.95 -55.63 -19.64
C TYR A 318 -2.42 -56.17 -18.26
N PRO A 319 -2.44 -57.50 -18.05
CA PRO A 319 -3.06 -58.10 -16.86
C PRO A 319 -2.31 -57.78 -15.55
N GLU A 320 -0.98 -57.65 -15.60
CA GLU A 320 -0.17 -57.34 -14.40
C GLU A 320 -0.34 -55.87 -13.99
N GLU A 321 -0.31 -54.95 -14.97
CA GLU A 321 -0.56 -53.53 -14.76
C GLU A 321 -2.00 -53.29 -14.33
N TYR A 322 -2.97 -53.99 -14.90
CA TYR A 322 -4.36 -53.93 -14.46
C TYR A 322 -4.51 -54.34 -12.99
N ARG A 323 -3.87 -55.46 -12.57
CA ARG A 323 -3.85 -55.88 -11.15
C ARG A 323 -3.20 -54.82 -10.27
N PHE A 324 -2.10 -54.22 -10.74
CA PHE A 324 -1.44 -53.13 -10.03
C PHE A 324 -2.36 -51.92 -9.86
N MET A 325 -3.01 -51.46 -10.94
CA MET A 325 -3.95 -50.33 -10.90
C MET A 325 -5.16 -50.63 -10.01
N LEU A 326 -5.70 -51.85 -10.08
CA LEU A 326 -6.81 -52.32 -9.25
C LEU A 326 -6.49 -52.23 -7.75
N HIS A 327 -5.25 -52.57 -7.35
CA HIS A 327 -4.84 -52.53 -5.95
C HIS A 327 -4.40 -51.16 -5.47
N ASN A 328 -3.75 -50.36 -6.33
CA ASN A 328 -3.06 -49.15 -5.91
C ASN A 328 -3.77 -47.84 -6.32
N PHE A 329 -4.54 -47.83 -7.42
CA PHE A 329 -5.17 -46.62 -7.96
C PHE A 329 -6.68 -46.63 -7.78
N TYR A 330 -7.35 -47.73 -8.14
CA TYR A 330 -8.81 -47.82 -8.17
C TYR A 330 -9.50 -47.51 -6.84
N PRO A 331 -8.95 -47.89 -5.66
CA PRO A 331 -9.54 -47.50 -4.38
C PRO A 331 -9.66 -45.97 -4.21
N ALA A 332 -8.72 -45.20 -4.75
CA ALA A 332 -8.75 -43.74 -4.69
C ALA A 332 -9.69 -43.10 -5.73
N LEU A 333 -10.11 -43.84 -6.76
CA LEU A 333 -11.11 -43.37 -7.72
C LEU A 333 -12.54 -43.40 -7.16
N ARG A 334 -12.74 -44.08 -6.02
CA ARG A 334 -14.03 -44.18 -5.32
C ARG A 334 -14.12 -43.05 -4.30
N HIS A 335 -14.37 -41.85 -4.79
CA HIS A 335 -14.45 -40.65 -3.96
C HIS A 335 -15.73 -39.86 -4.24
N THR A 336 -16.06 -38.95 -3.34
CA THR A 336 -17.07 -37.92 -3.56
C THR A 336 -16.40 -36.56 -3.48
N ASP A 337 -16.44 -35.82 -4.58
CA ASP A 337 -16.09 -34.41 -4.58
C ASP A 337 -17.26 -33.60 -3.99
N TYR A 338 -16.93 -32.56 -3.25
CA TYR A 338 -17.92 -31.64 -2.72
C TYR A 338 -17.50 -30.19 -2.95
N ARG A 339 -18.49 -29.33 -3.18
CA ARG A 339 -18.34 -27.87 -3.24
C ARG A 339 -19.44 -27.19 -2.45
N ILE A 340 -19.04 -26.28 -1.56
CA ILE A 340 -19.95 -25.46 -0.76
C ILE A 340 -19.84 -24.04 -1.28
N ASP A 341 -20.90 -23.58 -1.95
CA ASP A 341 -21.01 -22.20 -2.42
C ASP A 341 -21.73 -21.38 -1.33
N TYR A 342 -21.22 -20.19 -1.04
CA TYR A 342 -21.76 -19.32 0.00
C TYR A 342 -21.55 -17.84 -0.30
N ASN A 343 -22.42 -17.02 0.30
CA ASN A 343 -22.36 -15.58 0.19
C ASN A 343 -21.91 -14.97 1.52
N ILE A 344 -21.01 -13.99 1.44
CA ILE A 344 -20.64 -13.14 2.57
C ILE A 344 -21.42 -11.84 2.44
N ARG A 345 -22.11 -11.41 3.51
CA ARG A 345 -22.80 -10.12 3.50
C ARG A 345 -21.83 -8.96 3.24
N THR A 346 -22.34 -7.87 2.69
CA THR A 346 -21.60 -6.62 2.57
C THR A 346 -21.49 -5.92 3.94
N PHE A 347 -20.39 -5.23 4.15
CA PHE A 347 -20.09 -4.41 5.32
C PHE A 347 -20.04 -2.95 4.88
N SER A 348 -20.77 -2.07 5.56
CA SER A 348 -20.80 -0.63 5.23
C SER A 348 -20.39 0.25 6.41
N ASP A 349 -20.45 -0.27 7.63
CA ASP A 349 -19.98 0.42 8.83
C ASP A 349 -18.45 0.36 8.92
N ALA A 350 -17.81 1.53 9.04
CA ALA A 350 -16.36 1.61 8.97
C ALA A 350 -15.66 0.91 10.15
N ASP A 351 -16.21 0.98 11.36
CA ASP A 351 -15.61 0.34 12.54
C ASP A 351 -15.77 -1.17 12.51
N GLU A 352 -16.88 -1.68 11.95
CA GLU A 352 -17.03 -3.09 11.61
C GLU A 352 -15.99 -3.54 10.58
N ILE A 353 -15.81 -2.78 9.48
CA ILE A 353 -14.80 -3.11 8.47
C ILE A 353 -13.40 -3.14 9.07
N LYS A 354 -13.03 -2.19 9.95
CA LYS A 354 -11.73 -2.19 10.66
C LYS A 354 -11.52 -3.47 11.46
N ARG A 355 -12.52 -3.90 12.24
CA ARG A 355 -12.44 -5.15 13.02
C ARG A 355 -12.26 -6.37 12.10
N ILE A 356 -13.05 -6.44 11.03
CA ILE A 356 -12.97 -7.56 10.08
C ILE A 356 -11.64 -7.55 9.33
N MET A 357 -11.10 -6.38 8.97
CA MET A 357 -9.78 -6.26 8.35
C MET A 357 -8.68 -6.84 9.25
N ALA A 358 -8.74 -6.57 10.56
CA ALA A 358 -7.75 -7.07 11.51
C ALA A 358 -7.87 -8.58 11.75
N GLU A 359 -9.10 -9.12 11.82
CA GLU A 359 -9.35 -10.51 12.22
C GLU A 359 -9.48 -11.48 11.03
N ARG A 360 -10.17 -11.06 9.96
CA ARG A 360 -10.59 -11.89 8.83
C ARG A 360 -10.64 -11.08 7.51
N PRO A 361 -9.52 -10.48 7.07
CA PRO A 361 -9.49 -9.59 5.89
C PRO A 361 -10.00 -10.23 4.59
N GLN A 362 -9.92 -11.56 4.48
CA GLN A 362 -10.43 -12.32 3.33
C GLN A 362 -11.95 -12.22 3.13
N LYS A 363 -12.69 -11.72 4.13
CA LYS A 363 -14.13 -11.46 4.03
C LYS A 363 -14.46 -10.14 3.33
N LEU A 364 -13.49 -9.23 3.26
CA LEU A 364 -13.70 -7.90 2.69
C LEU A 364 -13.53 -7.94 1.17
N SER A 365 -14.37 -7.19 0.49
CA SER A 365 -14.18 -6.80 -0.91
C SER A 365 -13.20 -5.63 -1.00
N LEU A 366 -12.65 -5.40 -2.19
CA LEU A 366 -11.79 -4.27 -2.47
C LEU A 366 -12.47 -2.91 -2.20
N ASN A 367 -13.76 -2.79 -2.53
CA ASN A 367 -14.52 -1.57 -2.24
C ASN A 367 -14.63 -1.33 -0.72
N GLU A 368 -14.82 -2.37 0.10
CA GLU A 368 -14.88 -2.23 1.56
C GLU A 368 -13.54 -1.78 2.16
N PHE A 369 -12.42 -2.29 1.62
CA PHE A 369 -11.10 -1.73 1.95
C PHE A 369 -10.99 -0.25 1.60
N TYR A 370 -11.46 0.14 0.41
CA TYR A 370 -11.45 1.55 0.00
C TYR A 370 -12.31 2.44 0.92
N LEU A 371 -13.49 1.99 1.32
CA LEU A 371 -14.37 2.73 2.24
C LEU A 371 -13.72 2.99 3.59
N VAL A 372 -13.01 2.01 4.16
CA VAL A 372 -12.31 2.20 5.45
C VAL A 372 -11.06 3.04 5.31
N ALA A 373 -10.37 3.01 4.16
CA ALA A 373 -9.23 3.90 3.89
C ALA A 373 -9.63 5.37 4.02
N GLY A 374 -10.85 5.74 3.62
CA GLY A 374 -11.38 7.10 3.74
C GLY A 374 -11.55 7.62 5.17
N GLN A 375 -11.35 6.79 6.20
CA GLN A 375 -11.32 7.21 7.60
C GLN A 375 -9.95 7.71 8.06
N TYR A 376 -8.91 7.50 7.25
CA TYR A 376 -7.54 7.83 7.58
C TYR A 376 -7.02 8.94 6.67
N GLU A 377 -6.13 9.77 7.20
CA GLU A 377 -5.46 10.79 6.39
C GLU A 377 -4.47 10.13 5.40
N PRO A 378 -4.50 10.49 4.10
CA PRO A 378 -3.56 9.92 3.14
C PRO A 378 -2.10 10.13 3.53
N GLY A 379 -1.38 9.03 3.74
CA GLY A 379 0.04 9.00 4.11
C GLY A 379 0.32 8.55 5.55
N THR A 380 -0.71 8.33 6.38
CA THR A 380 -0.49 7.65 7.66
C THR A 380 -0.19 6.17 7.48
N ASP A 381 0.32 5.52 8.53
CA ASP A 381 0.58 4.09 8.53
C ASP A 381 -0.73 3.29 8.38
N GLU A 382 -1.82 3.74 9.03
CA GLU A 382 -3.12 3.11 8.95
C GLU A 382 -3.71 3.17 7.54
N PHE A 383 -3.63 4.33 6.87
CA PHE A 383 -4.06 4.46 5.47
C PHE A 383 -3.28 3.51 4.56
N THR A 384 -1.98 3.38 4.79
CA THR A 384 -1.10 2.49 4.01
C THR A 384 -1.43 1.02 4.25
N ASP A 385 -1.64 0.62 5.51
CA ASP A 385 -1.93 -0.76 5.89
C ASP A 385 -3.21 -1.30 5.25
N VAL A 386 -4.22 -0.44 5.08
CA VAL A 386 -5.47 -0.80 4.38
C VAL A 386 -5.17 -1.29 2.96
N PHE A 387 -4.42 -0.52 2.17
CA PHE A 387 -4.11 -0.90 0.78
C PHE A 387 -3.09 -2.03 0.68
N GLN A 388 -2.16 -2.14 1.62
CA GLN A 388 -1.25 -3.29 1.70
C GLN A 388 -2.00 -4.59 2.04
N THR A 389 -2.99 -4.53 2.92
CA THR A 389 -3.84 -5.67 3.23
C THR A 389 -4.73 -6.02 2.04
N ALA A 390 -5.32 -5.02 1.37
CA ALA A 390 -6.12 -5.23 0.17
C ALA A 390 -5.32 -5.95 -0.93
N VAL A 391 -4.13 -5.47 -1.29
CA VAL A 391 -3.31 -6.10 -2.35
C VAL A 391 -2.80 -7.49 -1.95
N ARG A 392 -2.65 -7.78 -0.65
CA ARG A 392 -2.34 -9.14 -0.18
C ARG A 392 -3.52 -10.10 -0.36
N MET A 393 -4.75 -9.63 -0.19
CA MET A 393 -5.96 -10.42 -0.42
C MET A 393 -6.29 -10.57 -1.92
N PHE A 394 -5.91 -9.57 -2.73
CA PHE A 394 -6.19 -9.52 -4.16
C PHE A 394 -4.90 -9.25 -4.98
N PRO A 395 -3.91 -10.16 -4.96
CA PRO A 395 -2.56 -9.91 -5.47
C PRO A 395 -2.44 -9.71 -6.98
N ASN A 396 -3.49 -10.08 -7.73
CA ASN A 396 -3.54 -9.97 -9.19
C ASN A 396 -4.60 -8.96 -9.66
N ASP A 397 -5.28 -8.27 -8.74
CA ASP A 397 -6.26 -7.24 -9.11
C ASP A 397 -5.54 -5.92 -9.46
N GLU A 398 -5.88 -5.35 -10.62
CA GLU A 398 -5.21 -4.14 -11.12
C GLU A 398 -5.46 -2.92 -10.22
N THR A 399 -6.68 -2.76 -9.70
CA THR A 399 -7.06 -1.61 -8.86
C THR A 399 -6.43 -1.71 -7.47
N ALA A 400 -6.40 -2.92 -6.90
CA ALA A 400 -5.72 -3.17 -5.62
C ALA A 400 -4.22 -2.83 -5.72
N ASN A 401 -3.57 -3.26 -6.80
CA ASN A 401 -2.17 -2.96 -7.07
C ASN A 401 -1.95 -1.46 -7.33
N LEU A 402 -2.80 -0.78 -8.10
CA LEU A 402 -2.73 0.66 -8.31
C LEU A 402 -2.79 1.46 -6.99
N ASN A 403 -3.78 1.17 -6.16
CA ASN A 403 -3.95 1.88 -4.89
C ASN A 403 -2.81 1.61 -3.92
N ALA A 404 -2.33 0.36 -3.84
CA ALA A 404 -1.16 0.01 -3.03
C ALA A 404 0.13 0.68 -3.54
N ALA A 405 0.29 0.82 -4.87
CA ALA A 405 1.39 1.57 -5.46
C ALA A 405 1.36 3.03 -5.04
N ASN A 406 0.21 3.70 -5.10
CA ASN A 406 0.07 5.08 -4.67
C ASN A 406 0.39 5.25 -3.17
N ALA A 407 -0.09 4.34 -2.31
CA ALA A 407 0.29 4.34 -0.90
C ALA A 407 1.81 4.20 -0.69
N ALA A 408 2.48 3.37 -1.50
CA ALA A 408 3.94 3.21 -1.47
C ALA A 408 4.69 4.45 -1.99
N ILE A 409 4.22 5.09 -3.08
CA ILE A 409 4.79 6.35 -3.60
C ILE A 409 4.76 7.43 -2.53
N ARG A 410 3.66 7.55 -1.77
CA ARG A 410 3.50 8.53 -0.70
C ARG A 410 4.54 8.39 0.41
N ARG A 411 5.05 7.17 0.62
CA ARG A 411 6.04 6.83 1.66
C ARG A 411 7.48 6.76 1.14
N ASP A 412 7.71 7.13 -0.11
CA ASP A 412 9.01 7.01 -0.78
C ASP A 412 9.54 5.58 -0.86
N ASP A 413 8.65 4.59 -0.77
CA ASP A 413 8.97 3.20 -1.05
C ASP A 413 8.82 2.92 -2.55
N PHE A 414 9.75 3.48 -3.31
CA PHE A 414 9.74 3.39 -4.77
C PHE A 414 9.91 1.96 -5.28
N GLY A 415 10.65 1.12 -4.55
CA GLY A 415 10.84 -0.28 -4.89
C GLY A 415 9.54 -1.08 -4.84
N THR A 416 8.78 -0.92 -3.75
CA THR A 416 7.46 -1.54 -3.60
C THR A 416 6.45 -0.94 -4.57
N ALA A 417 6.44 0.38 -4.75
CA ALA A 417 5.56 1.05 -5.71
C ALA A 417 5.70 0.49 -7.12
N ARG A 418 6.94 0.28 -7.60
CA ARG A 418 7.20 -0.27 -8.93
C ARG A 418 6.64 -1.68 -9.10
N ARG A 419 6.83 -2.56 -8.11
CA ARG A 419 6.33 -3.94 -8.14
C ARG A 419 4.81 -4.01 -8.22
N TYR A 420 4.12 -3.11 -7.52
CA TYR A 420 2.65 -3.01 -7.62
C TYR A 420 2.23 -2.42 -8.98
N LEU A 421 2.93 -1.38 -9.48
CA LEU A 421 2.63 -0.82 -10.81
C LEU A 421 2.82 -1.81 -11.96
N ASP A 422 3.70 -2.81 -11.83
CA ASP A 422 3.84 -3.89 -12.82
C ASP A 422 2.55 -4.73 -12.98
N LYS A 423 1.68 -4.72 -11.96
CA LYS A 423 0.40 -5.45 -11.93
C LYS A 423 -0.82 -4.54 -11.96
N ALA A 424 -0.63 -3.22 -12.08
CA ALA A 424 -1.71 -2.22 -12.00
C ALA A 424 -2.43 -1.97 -13.34
N GLY A 425 -2.14 -2.77 -14.37
CA GLY A 425 -2.71 -2.58 -15.70
C GLY A 425 -2.29 -1.27 -16.38
N ASP A 426 -3.09 -0.84 -17.36
CA ASP A 426 -2.81 0.30 -18.25
C ASP A 426 -3.93 1.35 -18.24
N SER A 427 -4.74 1.43 -17.16
CA SER A 427 -5.72 2.51 -17.00
C SER A 427 -5.06 3.90 -16.99
N ALA A 428 -5.84 4.96 -17.23
CA ALA A 428 -5.31 6.32 -17.25
C ALA A 428 -4.66 6.70 -15.90
N GLU A 429 -5.25 6.23 -14.80
CA GLU A 429 -4.77 6.37 -13.43
C GLU A 429 -3.50 5.56 -13.17
N ALA A 430 -3.39 4.33 -13.69
CA ALA A 430 -2.18 3.53 -13.57
C ALA A 430 -1.01 4.11 -14.41
N VAL A 431 -1.31 4.65 -15.59
CA VAL A 431 -0.33 5.40 -16.39
C VAL A 431 0.10 6.68 -15.66
N TYR A 432 -0.84 7.40 -15.06
CA TYR A 432 -0.54 8.59 -14.25
C TYR A 432 0.31 8.25 -13.03
N ALA A 433 0.01 7.18 -12.30
CA ALA A 433 0.78 6.75 -11.13
C ALA A 433 2.25 6.43 -11.48
N ARG A 434 2.52 5.87 -12.66
CA ARG A 434 3.91 5.70 -13.17
C ARG A 434 4.59 7.03 -13.43
N GLY A 435 3.87 8.02 -13.96
CA GLY A 435 4.36 9.39 -14.10
C GLY A 435 4.63 10.07 -12.74
N ALA A 436 3.72 9.90 -11.78
CA ALA A 436 3.87 10.42 -10.43
C ALA A 436 5.08 9.81 -9.71
N LEU A 437 5.28 8.49 -9.80
CA LEU A 437 6.48 7.82 -9.30
C LEU A 437 7.76 8.43 -9.92
N ALA A 438 7.78 8.60 -11.24
CA ALA A 438 8.94 9.18 -11.93
C ALA A 438 9.24 10.63 -11.48
N VAL A 439 8.23 11.45 -11.20
CA VAL A 439 8.43 12.78 -10.58
C VAL A 439 9.11 12.64 -9.23
N ARG A 440 8.66 11.70 -8.39
CA ARG A 440 9.21 11.49 -7.04
C ARG A 440 10.64 10.92 -7.08
N GLU A 441 10.98 10.18 -8.13
CA GLU A 441 12.34 9.68 -8.37
C GLU A 441 13.26 10.70 -9.06
N GLY A 442 12.74 11.86 -9.48
CA GLY A 442 13.49 12.88 -10.22
C GLY A 442 13.74 12.55 -11.69
N ASP A 443 13.15 11.47 -12.22
CA ASP A 443 13.19 11.12 -13.64
C ASP A 443 12.11 11.90 -14.41
N TYR A 444 12.39 13.18 -14.64
CA TYR A 444 11.43 14.07 -15.29
C TYR A 444 11.13 13.67 -16.73
N ASP A 445 12.08 13.10 -17.48
CA ASP A 445 11.85 12.68 -18.86
C ASP A 445 10.81 11.54 -18.92
N THR A 446 10.94 10.55 -18.03
CA THR A 446 9.92 9.50 -17.87
C THR A 446 8.61 10.07 -17.34
N ALA A 447 8.65 11.02 -16.41
CA ALA A 447 7.45 11.66 -15.89
C ALA A 447 6.64 12.35 -17.00
N TYR A 448 7.27 13.21 -17.81
CA TYR A 448 6.62 13.90 -18.93
C TYR A 448 6.00 12.91 -19.92
N ARG A 449 6.69 11.80 -20.24
CA ARG A 449 6.17 10.77 -21.14
C ARG A 449 4.87 10.14 -20.60
N TYR A 450 4.87 9.69 -19.35
CA TYR A 450 3.69 9.06 -18.75
C TYR A 450 2.55 10.05 -18.49
N LEU A 451 2.86 11.26 -18.00
CA LEU A 451 1.84 12.29 -17.74
C LEU A 451 1.18 12.76 -19.04
N ASN A 452 1.92 12.94 -20.13
CA ASN A 452 1.30 13.25 -21.44
C ASN A 452 0.44 12.09 -21.96
N LYS A 453 0.87 10.83 -21.76
CA LYS A 453 0.06 9.66 -22.10
C LYS A 453 -1.25 9.65 -21.30
N ALA A 454 -1.20 9.82 -19.98
CA ALA A 454 -2.39 9.87 -19.12
C ALA A 454 -3.32 11.05 -19.47
N LYS A 455 -2.76 12.23 -19.78
CA LYS A 455 -3.52 13.38 -20.28
C LYS A 455 -4.22 13.06 -21.61
N GLY A 456 -3.52 12.41 -22.54
CA GLY A 456 -4.09 11.96 -23.82
C GLY A 456 -5.18 10.90 -23.66
N MET A 457 -5.21 10.18 -22.54
CA MET A 457 -6.26 9.24 -22.16
C MET A 457 -7.44 9.92 -21.42
N GLY A 458 -7.39 11.24 -21.23
CA GLY A 458 -8.48 12.03 -20.65
C GLY A 458 -8.36 12.30 -19.14
N LEU A 459 -7.26 11.92 -18.48
CA LEU A 459 -7.09 12.21 -17.06
C LEU A 459 -6.66 13.67 -16.83
N GLU A 460 -7.60 14.52 -16.41
CA GLU A 460 -7.36 15.95 -16.17
C GLU A 460 -6.20 16.22 -15.19
N GLN A 461 -6.07 15.36 -14.17
CA GLN A 461 -5.03 15.49 -13.14
C GLN A 461 -3.62 15.48 -13.75
N ALA A 462 -3.40 14.68 -14.79
CA ALA A 462 -2.12 14.65 -15.48
C ALA A 462 -1.77 15.99 -16.14
N GLY A 463 -2.78 16.72 -16.65
CA GLY A 463 -2.59 18.07 -17.19
C GLY A 463 -2.17 19.07 -16.11
N ARG A 464 -2.83 19.05 -14.95
CA ARG A 464 -2.49 19.92 -13.82
C ARG A 464 -1.07 19.67 -13.30
N THR A 465 -0.67 18.39 -13.20
CA THR A 465 0.69 18.00 -12.78
C THR A 465 1.74 18.47 -13.79
N LEU A 466 1.47 18.40 -15.10
CA LEU A 466 2.35 18.92 -16.14
C LEU A 466 2.51 20.44 -16.04
N ASP A 467 1.42 21.18 -15.88
CA ASP A 467 1.46 22.64 -15.76
C ASP A 467 2.28 23.09 -14.55
N GLU A 468 2.23 22.35 -13.44
CA GLU A 468 3.01 22.62 -12.24
C GLU A 468 4.50 22.29 -12.42
N LEU A 469 4.83 21.19 -13.11
CA LEU A 469 6.22 20.89 -13.49
C LEU A 469 6.83 21.98 -14.38
N ASP A 470 6.06 22.48 -15.34
CA ASP A 470 6.50 23.54 -16.27
C ASP A 470 6.71 24.89 -15.56
N LYS A 471 5.90 25.21 -14.54
CA LYS A 471 6.10 26.41 -13.72
C LYS A 471 7.39 26.33 -12.91
N ARG A 472 7.74 25.15 -12.41
CA ARG A 472 8.92 24.94 -11.54
C ARG A 472 10.24 24.88 -12.30
N ARG A 473 10.21 24.62 -13.61
CA ARG A 473 11.38 24.69 -14.50
C ARG A 473 11.75 26.13 -14.92
N LYS A 474 10.88 27.11 -14.69
CA LYS A 474 11.10 28.53 -14.99
C LYS A 474 11.58 29.27 -13.74
#